data_AF-A0AAU9USQ6-F1
#
_entry.id   AF-A0AAU9USQ6-F1
#
_cell.length_a   1.000
_cell.length_b   1.000
_cell.length_c   1.000
_cell.angle_alpha   90.00
_cell.angle_beta   90.00
_cell.angle_gamma   90.00
#
_symmetry.space_group_name_H-M   'P 1'
#
loop_
_entity.id
_entity.type
_entity.pdbx_description
1 polymer ?
#
loop_
_entity_poly.entity_id
_entity_poly.type
_entity_poly.pdbx_seq_one_letter_code
_entity_poly.pdbx_strand_id
1 'polypeptide(L)'
;MEFDLKVACNLIPVMDTENTTKRMLDSIEMYADMLDEEEFQLVESHYTRKNISKLYLSNYLNMIKMFKLYKDWDKLDSYESKATLLRQYQDVVNEHMNIEFFTPKTDLCDKCHSYSNLDSSTEEQIEIYNKHI
;
A
#
# COMPACT_ATOMS: atom_id res chain seq x y z
N MET A 1 -0.10 4.53 -10.47
CA MET A 1 -0.51 5.56 -9.51
C MET A 1 0.78 6.23 -9.05
N GLU A 2 0.95 7.54 -9.19
CA GLU A 2 2.24 8.19 -8.89
C GLU A 2 2.46 8.23 -7.36
N PHE A 3 3.33 7.36 -6.85
CA PHE A 3 3.74 7.37 -5.44
C PHE A 3 4.49 8.69 -5.16
N ASP A 4 3.90 9.58 -4.34
CA ASP A 4 4.47 10.91 -4.11
C ASP A 4 5.74 10.83 -3.24
N LEU A 5 6.88 10.78 -3.93
CA LEU A 5 8.23 10.80 -3.38
C LEU A 5 8.43 11.91 -2.31
N LYS A 6 7.66 13.00 -2.34
CA LYS A 6 7.76 14.07 -1.34
C LYS A 6 7.30 13.66 0.05
N VAL A 7 6.33 12.76 0.16
CA VAL A 7 5.83 12.27 1.45
C VAL A 7 6.87 11.37 2.10
N ALA A 8 7.50 10.50 1.31
CA ALA A 8 8.56 9.60 1.78
C ALA A 8 9.83 10.37 2.22
N CYS A 9 10.15 11.49 1.54
CA CYS A 9 11.30 12.33 1.87
C CYS A 9 11.17 13.09 3.22
N ASN A 10 9.97 13.24 3.78
CA ASN A 10 9.76 14.03 5.01
C ASN A 10 10.06 13.27 6.32
N LEU A 11 10.38 11.97 6.25
CA LEU A 11 10.57 11.11 7.43
C LEU A 11 12.06 10.86 7.80
N ILE A 12 13.01 11.57 7.19
CA ILE A 12 14.44 11.23 7.29
C ILE A 12 15.14 11.88 8.51
N PRO A 13 15.79 11.11 9.40
CA PRO A 13 16.72 11.63 10.41
C PRO A 13 18.04 12.03 9.76
N VAL A 14 18.47 13.27 9.98
CA VAL A 14 19.65 13.90 9.36
C VAL A 14 20.95 13.35 9.96
N MET A 15 21.59 12.34 9.34
CA MET A 15 23.06 12.13 9.38
C MET A 15 23.57 11.37 8.13
N ASP A 16 24.68 11.87 7.57
CA ASP A 16 25.37 11.51 6.30
C ASP A 16 24.46 11.49 5.05
N THR A 17 24.11 12.70 4.62
CA THR A 17 22.86 13.00 3.91
C THR A 17 22.79 12.50 2.48
N GLU A 18 23.88 12.25 1.77
CA GLU A 18 23.79 11.83 0.36
C GLU A 18 23.67 10.32 0.19
N ASN A 19 24.54 9.54 0.86
CA ASN A 19 24.52 8.08 0.75
C ASN A 19 23.31 7.46 1.46
N THR A 20 22.90 8.02 2.61
CA THR A 20 21.71 7.57 3.32
C THR A 20 20.44 7.84 2.51
N THR A 21 20.34 9.03 1.90
CA THR A 21 19.17 9.37 1.07
C THR A 21 19.11 8.53 -0.20
N LYS A 22 20.24 8.24 -0.86
CA LYS A 22 20.27 7.35 -2.02
C LYS A 22 19.79 5.94 -1.70
N ARG A 23 20.27 5.35 -0.60
CA ARG A 23 19.83 4.00 -0.16
C ARG A 23 18.36 3.97 0.22
N MET A 24 17.86 5.05 0.81
CA MET A 24 16.46 5.17 1.17
C MET A 24 15.57 5.31 -0.07
N LEU A 25 15.95 6.14 -1.05
CA LEU A 25 15.26 6.27 -2.33
C LEU A 25 15.24 4.94 -3.09
N ASP A 26 16.39 4.26 -3.19
CA ASP A 26 16.53 2.92 -3.79
C ASP A 26 15.62 1.90 -3.09
N SER A 27 15.52 1.95 -1.76
CA SER A 27 14.58 1.11 -1.01
C SER A 27 13.13 1.44 -1.34
N ILE A 28 12.76 2.72 -1.33
CA ILE A 28 11.38 3.17 -1.60
C ILE A 28 10.96 2.76 -3.02
N GLU A 29 11.81 3.00 -4.01
CA GLU A 29 11.57 2.64 -5.42
C GLU A 29 11.43 1.13 -5.57
N MET A 30 12.33 0.35 -4.96
CA MET A 30 12.25 -1.12 -4.94
C MET A 30 10.91 -1.62 -4.39
N TYR A 31 10.42 -1.07 -3.27
CA TYR A 31 9.15 -1.51 -2.69
C TYR A 31 7.94 -1.00 -3.47
N ALA A 32 8.01 0.18 -4.08
CA ALA A 32 6.95 0.68 -4.97
C ALA A 32 6.80 -0.22 -6.20
N ASP A 33 7.91 -0.53 -6.88
CA ASP A 33 7.93 -1.39 -8.07
C ASP A 33 7.47 -2.82 -7.74
N MET A 34 7.86 -3.35 -6.59
CA MET A 34 7.39 -4.66 -6.12
C MET A 34 5.87 -4.69 -5.95
N LEU A 35 5.29 -3.64 -5.38
CA LEU A 35 3.86 -3.57 -5.08
C LEU A 35 2.99 -3.31 -6.31
N ASP A 36 3.58 -2.80 -7.38
CA ASP A 36 2.91 -2.65 -8.68
C ASP A 36 2.77 -4.00 -9.42
N GLU A 37 3.41 -5.08 -8.95
CA GLU A 37 3.21 -6.42 -9.50
C GLU A 37 1.79 -6.96 -9.24
N GLU A 38 1.26 -7.74 -10.19
CA GLU A 38 -0.13 -8.20 -10.19
C GLU A 38 -0.50 -9.03 -8.94
N GLU A 39 0.47 -9.70 -8.33
CA GLU A 39 0.31 -10.52 -7.14
C GLU A 39 -0.07 -9.74 -5.87
N PHE A 40 0.07 -8.40 -5.87
CA PHE A 40 -0.21 -7.58 -4.68
C PHE A 40 -1.63 -7.01 -4.62
N GLN A 41 -2.34 -6.93 -5.77
CA GLN A 41 -3.76 -6.51 -5.89
C GLN A 41 -4.16 -5.43 -4.87
N LEU A 42 -3.50 -4.29 -4.89
CA LEU A 42 -3.74 -3.19 -3.96
C LEU A 42 -5.14 -2.58 -4.17
N VAL A 43 -5.83 -2.31 -3.07
CA VAL A 43 -7.13 -1.62 -3.06
C VAL A 43 -6.98 -0.30 -2.34
N GLU A 44 -7.37 0.80 -2.98
CA GLU A 44 -7.35 2.12 -2.34
C GLU A 44 -8.37 2.22 -1.20
N SER A 45 -8.02 3.01 -0.18
CA SER A 45 -8.95 3.37 0.87
C SER A 45 -10.16 4.12 0.33
N HIS A 46 -11.33 3.58 0.62
CA HIS A 46 -12.60 4.17 0.27
C HIS A 46 -13.01 5.28 1.26
N TYR A 47 -12.37 5.38 2.42
CA TYR A 47 -12.66 6.44 3.37
C TYR A 47 -12.09 7.79 2.90
N THR A 48 -12.97 8.69 2.47
CA THR A 48 -12.62 10.01 1.91
C THR A 48 -12.37 11.10 2.95
N ARG A 49 -12.56 10.81 4.25
CA ARG A 49 -12.37 11.81 5.31
C ARG A 49 -10.92 11.85 5.76
N LYS A 50 -10.27 13.00 5.49
CA LYS A 50 -8.87 13.36 5.76
C LYS A 50 -7.93 12.68 4.77
N ASN A 51 -7.04 13.45 4.13
CA ASN A 51 -6.01 13.03 3.17
C ASN A 51 -5.14 11.87 3.70
N ILE A 52 -5.67 10.66 3.68
CA ILE A 52 -4.96 9.44 4.05
C ILE A 52 -5.11 8.53 2.84
N SER A 53 -4.13 8.60 1.95
CA SER A 53 -3.95 7.66 0.83
C SER A 53 -3.41 6.34 1.39
N LYS A 54 -4.23 5.65 2.19
CA LYS A 54 -3.90 4.31 2.70
C LYS A 54 -4.25 3.31 1.62
N LEU A 55 -3.37 2.33 1.42
CA LEU A 55 -3.60 1.21 0.52
C LEU A 55 -3.87 -0.04 1.35
N TYR A 56 -4.79 -0.87 0.89
CA TYR A 56 -5.12 -2.14 1.52
C TYR A 56 -4.65 -3.28 0.65
N LEU A 57 -3.93 -4.21 1.27
CA LEU A 57 -3.55 -5.48 0.65
C LEU A 57 -4.66 -6.51 0.84
N SER A 58 -4.79 -7.37 -0.15
CA SER A 58 -5.76 -8.47 -0.10
C SER A 58 -5.54 -9.40 1.09
N ASN A 59 -6.62 -10.01 1.57
CA ASN A 59 -6.64 -10.88 2.76
C ASN A 59 -5.82 -12.17 2.62
N TYR A 60 -5.45 -12.56 1.39
CA TYR A 60 -4.58 -13.71 1.16
C TYR A 60 -3.11 -13.38 1.39
N LEU A 61 -2.74 -12.09 1.36
CA LEU A 61 -1.38 -11.63 1.63
C LEU A 61 -1.18 -11.39 3.13
N ASN A 62 0.02 -11.70 3.56
CA ASN A 62 0.53 -11.31 4.86
C ASN A 62 2.02 -11.02 4.71
N MET A 63 2.60 -10.39 5.71
CA MET A 63 3.99 -9.96 5.68
C MET A 63 4.99 -11.08 5.37
N ILE A 64 4.72 -12.31 5.81
CA ILE A 64 5.60 -13.46 5.52
C ILE A 64 5.50 -13.84 4.04
N LYS A 65 4.30 -13.87 3.46
CA LYS A 65 4.10 -14.16 2.04
C LYS A 65 4.67 -13.06 1.15
N MET A 66 4.44 -11.79 1.51
CA MET A 66 5.04 -10.67 0.80
C MET A 66 6.56 -10.76 0.81
N PHE A 67 7.18 -11.09 1.95
CA PHE A 67 8.63 -11.25 2.01
C PHE A 67 9.13 -12.42 1.15
N LYS A 68 8.36 -13.50 1.01
CA LYS A 68 8.70 -14.59 0.07
C LYS A 68 8.65 -14.10 -1.37
N LEU A 69 7.56 -13.46 -1.78
CA LEU A 69 7.42 -12.88 -3.12
C LEU A 69 8.53 -11.88 -3.41
N TYR A 70 8.86 -11.02 -2.45
CA TYR A 70 9.98 -10.08 -2.51
C TYR A 70 11.31 -10.78 -2.78
N LYS A 71 11.58 -11.91 -2.12
CA LYS A 71 12.81 -12.69 -2.32
C LYS A 71 12.86 -13.42 -3.65
N ASP A 72 11.69 -13.81 -4.16
CA ASP A 72 11.54 -14.51 -5.43
C ASP A 72 11.39 -13.53 -6.62
N TRP A 73 11.33 -12.23 -6.35
CA TRP A 73 11.16 -11.17 -7.35
C TRP A 73 12.42 -11.01 -8.19
N ASP A 74 12.26 -11.11 -9.51
CA ASP A 74 13.35 -11.13 -10.49
C ASP A 74 14.15 -9.82 -10.55
N LYS A 75 13.50 -8.69 -10.26
CA LYS A 75 14.13 -7.37 -10.20
C LYS A 75 14.88 -7.11 -8.88
N LEU A 76 14.77 -7.97 -7.87
CA LEU A 76 15.39 -7.72 -6.56
C LEU A 76 16.90 -7.43 -6.64
N ASP A 77 17.61 -8.11 -7.52
CA ASP A 77 19.05 -7.95 -7.67
C ASP A 77 19.48 -6.67 -8.41
N SER A 78 18.53 -5.90 -8.99
CA SER A 78 18.84 -4.58 -9.55
C SER A 78 18.96 -3.48 -8.50
N TYR A 79 18.58 -3.75 -7.24
CA TYR A 79 18.63 -2.78 -6.14
C TYR A 79 19.74 -3.12 -5.15
N GLU A 80 20.40 -2.08 -4.62
CA GLU A 80 21.50 -2.24 -3.66
C GLU A 80 20.97 -2.39 -2.23
N SER A 81 19.84 -1.75 -1.92
CA SER A 81 19.31 -1.58 -0.56
C SER A 81 18.29 -2.65 -0.19
N LYS A 82 18.63 -3.92 -0.43
CA LYS A 82 17.73 -5.05 -0.20
C LYS A 82 17.66 -5.51 1.26
N ALA A 83 16.44 -5.73 1.76
CA ALA A 83 16.23 -6.35 3.06
C ALA A 83 16.67 -7.82 3.02
N THR A 84 17.57 -8.18 3.93
CA THR A 84 18.04 -9.57 4.04
C THR A 84 17.15 -10.41 4.93
N LEU A 85 16.65 -9.81 6.02
CA LEU A 85 15.82 -10.44 7.04
C LEU A 85 14.37 -9.95 6.98
N LEU A 86 13.43 -10.81 7.38
CA LEU A 86 12.00 -10.48 7.47
C LEU A 86 11.76 -9.25 8.37
N ARG A 87 12.51 -9.12 9.47
CA ARG A 87 12.39 -7.97 10.37
C ARG A 87 12.75 -6.65 9.66
N GLN A 88 13.83 -6.63 8.88
CA GLN A 88 14.23 -5.44 8.13
C GLN A 88 13.16 -5.06 7.10
N TYR A 89 12.63 -6.07 6.40
CA TYR A 89 11.53 -5.88 5.44
C TYR A 89 10.29 -5.30 6.13
N GLN A 90 9.91 -5.86 7.29
CA GLN A 90 8.81 -5.36 8.11
C GLN A 90 8.99 -3.91 8.53
N ASP A 91 10.18 -3.56 9.03
CA ASP A 91 10.50 -2.22 9.47
C ASP A 91 10.33 -1.23 8.29
N VAL A 92 10.87 -1.56 7.11
CA VAL A 92 10.72 -0.68 5.93
C VAL A 92 9.28 -0.56 5.48
N VAL A 93 8.56 -1.67 5.31
CA VAL A 93 7.16 -1.64 4.85
C VAL A 93 6.28 -0.87 5.83
N ASN A 94 6.41 -1.09 7.14
CA ASN A 94 5.56 -0.41 8.11
C ASN A 94 5.90 1.08 8.30
N GLU A 95 7.18 1.45 8.18
CA GLU A 95 7.61 2.84 8.38
C GLU A 95 7.42 3.70 7.13
N HIS A 96 7.59 3.13 5.94
CA HIS A 96 7.67 3.87 4.68
C HIS A 96 6.47 3.64 3.78
N MET A 97 5.74 2.54 3.96
CA MET A 97 4.58 2.20 3.15
C MET A 97 3.33 2.38 4.00
N ASN A 98 2.43 3.26 3.55
CA ASN A 98 1.14 3.48 4.21
C ASN A 98 0.13 2.39 3.81
N ILE A 99 0.46 1.14 4.13
CA ILE A 99 -0.27 -0.05 3.68
C ILE A 99 -0.75 -0.85 4.90
N GLU A 100 -2.00 -1.29 4.87
CA GLU A 100 -2.54 -2.22 5.86
C GLU A 100 -3.03 -3.51 5.19
N PHE A 101 -2.92 -4.61 5.92
CA PHE A 101 -3.56 -5.85 5.53
C PHE A 101 -5.04 -5.76 5.87
N PHE A 102 -5.89 -6.24 4.96
CA PHE A 102 -7.34 -6.18 5.07
C PHE A 102 -7.92 -4.78 4.91
N THR A 103 -9.06 -4.70 4.23
CA THR A 103 -9.87 -3.49 4.14
C THR A 103 -10.87 -3.44 5.30
N PRO A 104 -10.79 -2.44 6.21
CA PRO A 104 -11.74 -2.29 7.29
C PRO A 104 -13.18 -2.16 6.80
N LYS A 105 -14.12 -2.85 7.46
CA LYS A 105 -15.56 -2.69 7.18
C LYS A 105 -16.06 -1.26 7.42
N THR A 106 -15.33 -0.50 8.23
CA THR A 106 -15.60 0.91 8.54
C THR A 106 -14.95 1.86 7.54
N ASP A 107 -14.15 1.35 6.61
CA ASP A 107 -13.55 2.12 5.51
C ASP A 107 -14.59 2.34 4.41
N LEU A 108 -15.57 3.20 4.70
CA LEU A 108 -16.70 3.48 3.81
C LEU A 108 -16.81 5.00 3.62
N CYS A 109 -16.88 5.44 2.38
CA CYS A 109 -17.28 6.82 2.11
C CYS A 109 -18.77 7.04 2.43
N ASP A 110 -19.20 8.30 2.43
CA ASP A 110 -20.59 8.66 2.68
C ASP A 110 -21.58 7.94 1.73
N LYS A 111 -21.20 7.71 0.46
CA LYS A 111 -22.03 6.97 -0.51
C LYS A 111 -22.16 5.50 -0.15
N CYS A 112 -21.05 4.84 0.19
CA CYS A 112 -21.07 3.45 0.67
C CYS A 112 -21.87 3.29 1.96
N HIS A 113 -21.74 4.22 2.89
CA HIS A 113 -22.54 4.23 4.12
C HIS A 113 -24.03 4.41 3.83
N SER A 114 -24.40 5.27 2.89
CA SER A 114 -25.80 5.45 2.51
C SER A 114 -26.39 4.17 1.90
N TYR A 115 -25.59 3.46 1.09
CA TYR A 115 -26.00 2.20 0.47
C TYR A 115 -26.14 1.06 1.47
N SER A 116 -25.21 0.93 2.43
CA SER A 116 -25.25 -0.16 3.44
C SER A 116 -26.47 -0.07 4.37
N ASN A 117 -27.11 1.10 4.47
CA ASN A 117 -28.26 1.36 5.32
C ASN A 117 -29.60 1.21 4.59
N LEU A 118 -29.62 0.75 3.34
CA LEU A 118 -30.86 0.48 2.60
C LEU A 118 -31.40 -0.90 3.00
N ASP A 119 -32.67 -0.96 3.44
CA ASP A 119 -33.36 -2.22 3.80
C ASP A 119 -33.62 -3.13 2.58
N SER A 120 -33.73 -2.54 1.38
CA SER A 120 -33.84 -3.25 0.11
C SER A 120 -33.30 -2.37 -1.02
N SER A 121 -32.29 -2.86 -1.74
CA SER A 121 -31.69 -2.16 -2.88
C SER A 121 -32.37 -2.58 -4.20
N THR A 122 -32.70 -1.61 -5.06
CA THR A 122 -33.15 -1.92 -6.43
C THR A 122 -31.98 -2.35 -7.32
N GLU A 123 -32.25 -3.01 -8.44
CA GLU A 123 -31.23 -3.38 -9.43
C GLU A 123 -30.42 -2.17 -9.92
N GLU A 124 -31.08 -1.03 -10.14
CA GLU A 124 -30.42 0.22 -10.52
C GLU A 124 -29.47 0.73 -9.43
N GLN A 125 -29.86 0.63 -8.16
CA GLN A 125 -29.01 1.05 -7.04
C GLN A 125 -27.81 0.13 -6.86
N ILE A 126 -27.97 -1.18 -7.09
CA ILE A 126 -26.86 -2.16 -7.13
C ILE A 126 -25.88 -1.79 -8.25
N GLU A 127 -26.39 -1.47 -9.44
CA GLU A 127 -25.54 -1.11 -10.58
C GLU A 127 -24.77 0.20 -10.34
N ILE A 128 -25.40 1.20 -9.73
CA ILE A 128 -24.75 2.46 -9.33
C ILE A 128 -23.65 2.21 -8.30
N TYR A 129 -23.89 1.32 -7.34
CA TYR A 129 -22.91 0.94 -6.32
C TYR A 129 -21.71 0.20 -6.91
N ASN A 130 -21.95 -0.76 -7.81
CA ASN A 130 -20.88 -1.50 -8.49
C ASN A 130 -20.02 -0.61 -9.39
N LYS A 131 -20.56 0.51 -9.90
CA LYS A 131 -19.79 1.51 -10.66
C LYS A 131 -18.97 2.46 -9.77
N HIS A 132 -19.24 2.47 -8.47
CA HIS A 132 -18.61 3.37 -7.51
C HIS A 132 -17.37 2.75 -6.84
N ILE A 133 -17.34 1.42 -6.72
CA ILE A 133 -16.20 0.60 -6.25
C ILE A 133 -15.28 0.32 -7.44
#